data_AF-A0A938SRB5-F1
#
_entry.id   AF-A0A938SRB5-F1
#
_cell.length_a   1.000
_cell.length_b   1.000
_cell.length_c   1.000
_cell.angle_alpha   90.00
_cell.angle_beta   90.00
_cell.angle_gamma   90.00
#
_symmetry.space_group_name_H-M   'P 1'
#
loop_
_entity.id
_entity.type
_entity.pdbx_description
1 polymer ?
#
loop_
_entity_poly.entity_id
_entity_poly.type
_entity_poly.pdbx_seq_one_letter_code
_entity_poly.pdbx_strand_id
1 'polypeptide(L)'
;MNTTTALAILAAGLCLAASSAPAQDDAPLRGPDLPDAVMRTIVRHDAMGRFVRVEGRPEEAALGQLNLDPMRRNHAREAILDRAAAINRHLVENIDLVRDSTDAILARNNAKAQEVARKLHDLFDPRHERSPLLAPLAEALTEEEHRQLTRMVDEYWSAWIESEQRTGRQRDVATVQERLVATLFQEDVQRAYERTLRPIRDRLERVYAAVEPTPEQRAQIRDAMLDYVKESALRPTPEQRQALARRIYEALDEDRRVRLLAAALFQS
;
A
#
# COMPACT_ATOMS: atom_id res chain seq x y z
N MET A 1 -46.24 9.91 -50.00
CA MET A 1 -45.55 9.00 -50.93
C MET A 1 -44.90 7.91 -50.10
N ASN A 2 -45.13 6.59 -50.26
CA ASN A 2 -46.07 5.79 -51.06
C ASN A 2 -46.45 4.58 -50.15
N THR A 3 -47.69 4.38 -49.70
CA THR A 3 -48.83 3.65 -50.34
C THR A 3 -48.67 2.13 -50.55
N THR A 4 -49.69 1.37 -50.10
CA THR A 4 -50.23 0.06 -50.64
C THR A 4 -49.33 -1.20 -50.61
N THR A 5 -49.78 -2.45 -50.35
CA THR A 5 -51.04 -3.15 -49.89
C THR A 5 -50.62 -4.57 -49.37
N ALA A 6 -51.39 -5.59 -48.94
CA ALA A 6 -52.81 -5.99 -48.73
C ALA A 6 -52.81 -7.11 -47.64
N LEU A 7 -53.85 -7.62 -46.94
CA LEU A 7 -55.33 -7.75 -47.05
C LEU A 7 -55.85 -9.17 -47.43
N ALA A 8 -56.10 -10.02 -46.41
CA ALA A 8 -57.08 -11.13 -46.31
C ALA A 8 -57.07 -11.64 -44.84
N ILE A 9 -58.13 -11.87 -44.03
CA ILE A 9 -59.54 -12.30 -44.22
C ILE A 9 -59.60 -13.80 -44.57
N LEU A 10 -60.14 -14.73 -43.76
CA LEU A 10 -61.54 -14.84 -43.28
C LEU A 10 -61.74 -15.85 -42.09
N ALA A 11 -62.79 -15.64 -41.28
CA ALA A 11 -63.69 -16.62 -40.59
C ALA A 11 -63.27 -17.63 -39.47
N ALA A 12 -64.06 -17.52 -38.38
CA ALA A 12 -64.79 -18.59 -37.65
C ALA A 12 -64.08 -19.53 -36.64
N GLY A 13 -64.78 -19.79 -35.52
CA GLY A 13 -64.38 -20.79 -34.51
C GLY A 13 -64.78 -20.48 -33.06
N LEU A 14 -66.04 -20.13 -32.78
CA LEU A 14 -66.47 -19.85 -31.40
C LEU A 14 -66.80 -21.15 -30.64
N CYS A 15 -65.93 -21.55 -29.70
CA CYS A 15 -66.22 -22.61 -28.72
C CYS A 15 -65.86 -22.12 -27.32
N LEU A 16 -66.86 -21.94 -26.45
CA LEU A 16 -66.63 -21.69 -25.03
C LEU A 16 -66.30 -23.02 -24.34
N ALA A 17 -65.07 -23.15 -23.83
CA ALA A 17 -64.71 -24.16 -22.85
C ALA A 17 -64.29 -23.45 -21.56
N ALA A 18 -65.16 -23.44 -20.55
CA ALA A 18 -64.88 -22.84 -19.25
C ALA A 18 -63.93 -23.75 -18.44
N SER A 19 -62.63 -23.65 -18.73
CA SER A 19 -61.59 -24.31 -17.94
C SER A 19 -61.13 -23.39 -16.81
N SER A 20 -61.61 -23.66 -15.59
CA SER A 20 -61.13 -22.99 -14.38
C SER A 20 -59.69 -23.39 -14.09
N ALA A 21 -58.73 -22.58 -14.53
CA ALA A 21 -57.32 -22.78 -14.18
C ALA A 21 -57.14 -22.70 -12.65
N PRO A 22 -56.40 -23.62 -12.02
CA PRO A 22 -56.02 -23.46 -10.62
C PRO A 22 -55.10 -22.24 -10.47
N ALA A 23 -55.13 -21.61 -9.29
CA ALA A 23 -54.19 -20.54 -8.97
C ALA A 23 -52.76 -21.07 -9.08
N GLN A 24 -51.93 -20.42 -9.88
CA GLN A 24 -50.50 -20.72 -9.95
C GLN A 24 -49.78 -19.90 -8.87
N ASP A 25 -49.19 -20.58 -7.89
CA ASP A 25 -48.27 -19.95 -6.93
C ASP A 25 -46.96 -19.57 -7.66
N ASP A 26 -46.91 -18.32 -8.16
CA ASP A 26 -45.74 -17.73 -8.80
C ASP A 26 -44.61 -17.43 -7.78
N ALA A 27 -43.99 -18.49 -7.27
CA ALA A 27 -42.78 -18.42 -6.44
C ALA A 27 -41.72 -19.54 -6.65
N PRO A 28 -41.57 -20.20 -7.83
CA PRO A 28 -40.64 -21.34 -7.99
C PRO A 28 -39.13 -20.97 -8.01
N LEU A 29 -38.78 -19.69 -7.85
CA LEU A 29 -37.39 -19.18 -7.93
C LEU A 29 -36.98 -18.29 -6.74
N ARG A 30 -37.65 -18.40 -5.58
CA ARG A 30 -37.05 -17.92 -4.33
C ARG A 30 -35.91 -18.85 -3.93
N GLY A 31 -34.68 -18.39 -4.11
CA GLY A 31 -33.51 -18.97 -3.43
C GLY A 31 -33.63 -18.83 -1.91
N PRO A 32 -32.77 -19.48 -1.12
CA PRO A 32 -32.77 -19.29 0.33
C PRO A 32 -32.55 -17.82 0.67
N ASP A 33 -33.45 -17.25 1.48
CA ASP A 33 -33.32 -15.88 1.98
C ASP A 33 -32.05 -15.77 2.84
N LEU A 34 -30.97 -15.29 2.22
CA LEU A 34 -29.74 -14.92 2.94
C LEU A 34 -30.07 -13.72 3.83
N PRO A 35 -29.81 -13.78 5.15
CA PRO A 35 -30.06 -12.63 6.02
C PRO A 35 -29.22 -11.42 5.57
N ASP A 36 -29.82 -10.23 5.56
CA ASP A 36 -29.23 -8.96 5.07
C ASP A 36 -27.91 -8.55 5.74
N ALA A 37 -27.49 -9.27 6.79
CA ALA A 37 -26.09 -9.41 7.17
C ALA A 37 -25.29 -10.15 6.09
N VAL A 38 -25.23 -9.60 4.87
CA VAL A 38 -24.24 -9.95 3.85
C VAL A 38 -22.87 -9.78 4.50
N MET A 39 -22.25 -10.90 4.85
CA MET A 39 -21.00 -10.95 5.61
C MET A 39 -19.88 -10.30 4.80
N ARG A 40 -19.72 -8.98 4.96
CA ARG A 40 -18.66 -8.21 4.31
C ARG A 40 -17.34 -8.86 4.66
N THR A 41 -16.55 -9.15 3.63
CA THR A 41 -15.23 -9.77 3.75
C THR A 41 -14.34 -9.17 2.67
N ILE A 42 -13.05 -9.13 2.95
CA ILE A 42 -12.02 -8.68 2.00
C ILE A 42 -11.35 -9.85 1.27
N VAL A 43 -11.71 -11.09 1.61
CA VAL A 43 -11.29 -12.30 0.89
C VAL A 43 -11.87 -12.25 -0.53
N ARG A 44 -11.00 -12.33 -1.53
CA ARG A 44 -11.38 -12.37 -2.95
C ARG A 44 -10.66 -13.51 -3.65
N HIS A 45 -11.33 -14.09 -4.64
CA HIS A 45 -10.76 -15.08 -5.54
C HIS A 45 -10.94 -14.63 -6.99
N ASP A 46 -10.04 -15.05 -7.88
CA ASP A 46 -10.16 -14.83 -9.32
C ASP A 46 -11.08 -15.88 -9.99
N ALA A 47 -11.29 -15.74 -11.30
CA ALA A 47 -12.09 -16.67 -12.10
C ALA A 47 -11.52 -18.11 -12.18
N MET A 48 -10.30 -18.35 -11.66
CA MET A 48 -9.67 -19.67 -11.54
C MET A 48 -9.69 -20.19 -10.09
N GLY A 49 -10.40 -19.51 -9.18
CA GLY A 49 -10.48 -19.86 -7.76
C GLY A 49 -9.21 -19.56 -6.95
N ARG A 50 -8.28 -18.77 -7.50
CA ARG A 50 -7.02 -18.42 -6.81
C ARG A 50 -7.23 -17.19 -5.95
N PHE A 51 -6.63 -17.18 -4.77
CA PHE A 51 -6.71 -16.05 -3.83
C PHE A 51 -6.12 -14.77 -4.44
N VAL A 52 -6.82 -13.65 -4.25
CA VAL A 52 -6.41 -12.32 -4.71
C VAL A 52 -6.09 -11.46 -3.49
N ARG A 53 -4.81 -11.08 -3.38
CA ARG A 53 -4.36 -10.15 -2.33
C ARG A 53 -5.08 -8.80 -2.43
N VAL A 54 -5.33 -8.16 -1.29
CA VAL A 54 -5.65 -6.72 -1.27
C VAL A 54 -4.40 -5.89 -1.58
N GLU A 55 -4.60 -4.66 -2.05
CA GLU A 55 -3.55 -3.65 -2.14
C GLU A 55 -3.36 -3.00 -0.76
N GLY A 56 -2.10 -2.89 -0.32
CA GLY A 56 -1.78 -2.39 1.02
C GLY A 56 -2.10 -3.39 2.13
N ARG A 57 -2.39 -2.88 3.34
CA ARG A 57 -2.61 -3.73 4.52
C ARG A 57 -4.06 -4.26 4.60
N PRO A 58 -4.28 -5.51 5.07
CA PRO A 58 -5.61 -6.05 5.31
C PRO A 58 -6.48 -5.16 6.21
N GLU A 59 -5.89 -4.53 7.22
CA GLU A 59 -6.58 -3.62 8.15
C GLU A 59 -7.11 -2.36 7.42
N GLU A 60 -6.34 -1.80 6.48
CA GLU A 60 -6.78 -0.65 5.64
C GLU A 60 -7.96 -1.05 4.73
N ALA A 61 -7.87 -2.23 4.10
CA ALA A 61 -8.90 -2.75 3.20
C ALA A 61 -10.20 -3.12 3.95
N ALA A 62 -10.08 -3.72 5.14
CA ALA A 62 -11.21 -4.09 5.99
C ALA A 62 -11.95 -2.84 6.52
N LEU A 63 -11.21 -1.79 6.92
CA LEU A 63 -11.79 -0.51 7.32
C LEU A 63 -12.64 0.10 6.20
N GLY A 64 -12.19 -0.03 4.95
CA GLY A 64 -12.93 0.39 3.75
C GLY A 64 -14.26 -0.34 3.50
N GLN A 65 -14.52 -1.47 4.18
CA GLN A 65 -15.81 -2.19 4.10
C GLN A 65 -16.81 -1.76 5.19
N LEU A 66 -16.39 -1.01 6.21
CA LEU A 66 -17.25 -0.57 7.30
C LEU A 66 -18.06 0.68 6.93
N ASN A 67 -19.31 0.75 7.38
CA ASN A 67 -20.20 1.90 7.10
C ASN A 67 -20.01 3.05 8.12
N LEU A 68 -18.77 3.54 8.24
CA LEU A 68 -18.41 4.59 9.19
C LEU A 68 -18.92 5.96 8.73
N ASP A 69 -19.42 6.78 9.67
CA ASP A 69 -19.67 8.21 9.41
C ASP A 69 -18.35 8.98 9.15
N PRO A 70 -18.41 10.21 8.60
CA PRO A 70 -17.20 10.96 8.25
C PRO A 70 -16.26 11.26 9.42
N MET A 71 -16.76 11.39 10.65
CA MET A 71 -15.94 11.73 11.82
C MET A 71 -15.13 10.51 12.28
N ARG A 72 -15.78 9.37 12.53
CA ARG A 72 -15.07 8.12 12.89
C ARG A 72 -14.16 7.64 11.77
N ARG A 73 -14.57 7.81 10.51
CA ARG A 73 -13.73 7.50 9.33
C ARG A 73 -12.45 8.34 9.28
N ASN A 74 -12.50 9.61 9.68
CA ASN A 74 -11.30 10.44 9.75
C ASN A 74 -10.38 10.03 10.90
N HIS A 75 -10.92 9.78 12.11
CA HIS A 75 -10.12 9.31 13.24
C HIS A 75 -9.43 7.96 12.96
N ALA A 76 -10.15 7.02 12.35
CA ALA A 76 -9.59 5.74 11.91
C ALA A 76 -8.52 5.89 10.80
N ARG A 77 -8.62 6.95 9.98
CA ARG A 77 -7.61 7.29 8.97
C ARG A 77 -6.35 7.92 9.61
N GLU A 78 -6.50 8.67 10.70
CA GLU A 78 -5.37 9.25 11.44
C GLU A 78 -4.46 8.16 12.00
N ALA A 79 -5.01 7.10 12.59
CA ALA A 79 -4.23 5.92 13.03
C ALA A 79 -3.39 5.26 11.89
N ILE A 80 -3.94 5.19 10.67
CA ILE A 80 -3.21 4.68 9.49
C ILE A 80 -2.10 5.67 9.06
N LEU A 81 -2.40 6.97 9.08
CA LEU A 81 -1.43 8.02 8.74
C LEU A 81 -0.29 8.11 9.77
N ASP A 82 -0.56 7.87 11.05
CA ASP A 82 0.44 7.88 12.12
C ASP A 82 1.38 6.68 12.04
N ARG A 83 0.88 5.47 11.72
CA ARG A 83 1.76 4.33 11.40
C ARG A 83 2.62 4.65 10.17
N ALA A 84 2.03 5.20 9.11
CA ALA A 84 2.77 5.61 7.93
C ALA A 84 3.83 6.71 8.22
N ALA A 85 3.54 7.62 9.16
CA ALA A 85 4.47 8.65 9.63
C ALA A 85 5.56 8.09 10.55
N ALA A 86 5.27 7.06 11.35
CA ALA A 86 6.26 6.35 12.15
C ALA A 86 7.28 5.63 11.24
N ILE A 87 6.82 4.91 10.20
CA ILE A 87 7.72 4.25 9.24
C ILE A 87 8.54 5.29 8.45
N ASN A 88 7.94 6.44 8.08
CA ASN A 88 8.68 7.55 7.46
C ASN A 88 9.86 8.04 8.32
N ARG A 89 9.66 8.18 9.65
CA ARG A 89 10.70 8.60 10.60
C ARG A 89 11.75 7.50 10.78
N HIS A 90 11.31 6.25 10.96
CA HIS A 90 12.18 5.09 11.15
C HIS A 90 13.22 4.93 10.04
N LEU A 91 12.84 5.15 8.77
CA LEU A 91 13.76 5.09 7.62
C LEU A 91 14.78 6.25 7.58
N VAL A 92 14.53 7.35 8.27
CA VAL A 92 15.45 8.50 8.40
C VAL A 92 16.38 8.30 9.59
N GLU A 93 15.83 7.89 10.73
CA GLU A 93 16.58 7.52 11.94
C GLU A 93 17.55 6.36 11.65
N ASN A 94 17.16 5.42 10.78
CA ASN A 94 17.96 4.28 10.35
C ASN A 94 18.48 4.40 8.90
N ILE A 95 18.68 5.62 8.38
CA ILE A 95 19.06 5.84 6.97
C ILE A 95 20.37 5.12 6.55
N ASP A 96 21.29 4.90 7.48
CA ASP A 96 22.51 4.13 7.22
C ASP A 96 22.19 2.64 6.94
N LEU A 97 21.19 2.05 7.61
CA LEU A 97 20.69 0.70 7.28
C LEU A 97 19.96 0.70 5.94
N VAL A 98 19.23 1.76 5.59
CA VAL A 98 18.58 1.88 4.27
C VAL A 98 19.62 1.94 3.14
N ARG A 99 20.74 2.63 3.36
CA ARG A 99 21.91 2.61 2.45
C ARG A 99 22.49 1.19 2.37
N ASP A 100 22.82 0.57 3.50
CA ASP A 100 23.44 -0.77 3.53
C ASP A 100 22.54 -1.84 2.87
N SER A 101 21.21 -1.70 2.97
CA SER A 101 20.23 -2.52 2.24
C SER A 101 20.29 -2.28 0.72
N THR A 102 20.35 -1.01 0.31
CA THR A 102 20.47 -0.61 -1.11
C THR A 102 21.75 -1.14 -1.73
N ASP A 103 22.88 -0.99 -1.04
CA ASP A 103 24.20 -1.46 -1.50
C ASP A 103 24.24 -3.01 -1.58
N ALA A 104 23.61 -3.71 -0.63
CA ALA A 104 23.46 -5.15 -0.68
C ALA A 104 22.61 -5.62 -1.88
N ILE A 105 21.53 -4.92 -2.21
CA ILE A 105 20.69 -5.19 -3.39
C ILE A 105 21.47 -4.96 -4.69
N LEU A 106 22.21 -3.85 -4.80
CA LEU A 106 23.06 -3.55 -5.97
C LEU A 106 24.17 -4.60 -6.15
N ALA A 107 24.79 -5.05 -5.06
CA ALA A 107 25.77 -6.14 -5.04
C ALA A 107 25.16 -7.55 -5.23
N ARG A 108 23.82 -7.66 -5.39
CA ARG A 108 23.05 -8.92 -5.46
C ARG A 108 23.24 -9.84 -4.25
N ASN A 109 23.65 -9.29 -3.11
CA ASN A 109 23.83 -10.01 -1.86
C ASN A 109 22.47 -10.13 -1.13
N ASN A 110 21.63 -11.03 -1.63
CA ASN A 110 20.29 -11.28 -1.10
C ASN A 110 20.28 -11.62 0.40
N ALA A 111 21.31 -12.34 0.88
CA ALA A 111 21.44 -12.68 2.30
C ALA A 111 21.64 -11.43 3.17
N LYS A 112 22.51 -10.50 2.76
CA LYS A 112 22.71 -9.22 3.48
C LYS A 112 21.49 -8.31 3.36
N ALA A 113 20.84 -8.26 2.20
CA ALA A 113 19.60 -7.51 2.01
C ALA A 113 18.49 -7.99 2.96
N GLN A 114 18.32 -9.32 3.12
CA GLN A 114 17.39 -9.92 4.08
C GLN A 114 17.80 -9.67 5.54
N GLU A 115 19.09 -9.75 5.87
CA GLU A 115 19.60 -9.45 7.21
C GLU A 115 19.27 -8.01 7.64
N VAL A 116 19.49 -7.05 6.75
CA VAL A 116 19.21 -5.63 7.01
C VAL A 116 17.70 -5.34 7.02
N ALA A 117 16.92 -5.95 6.13
CA ALA A 117 15.47 -5.83 6.13
C ALA A 117 14.83 -6.38 7.41
N ARG A 118 15.32 -7.52 7.91
CA ARG A 118 14.90 -8.06 9.22
C ARG A 118 15.32 -7.13 10.35
N LYS A 119 16.57 -6.64 10.38
CA LYS A 119 17.02 -5.67 11.40
C LYS A 119 16.17 -4.38 11.42
N LEU A 120 15.75 -3.89 10.26
CA LEU A 120 14.83 -2.76 10.16
C LEU A 120 13.42 -3.09 10.71
N HIS A 121 12.98 -4.34 10.63
CA HIS A 121 11.72 -4.81 11.23
C HIS A 121 11.86 -4.99 12.74
N ASP A 122 12.92 -5.68 13.20
CA ASP A 122 13.28 -5.91 14.61
C ASP A 122 13.29 -4.60 15.42
N LEU A 123 13.75 -3.51 14.80
CA LEU A 123 13.85 -2.17 15.42
C LEU A 123 12.53 -1.36 15.36
N PHE A 124 11.58 -1.72 14.51
CA PHE A 124 10.29 -1.01 14.37
C PHE A 124 9.14 -1.70 15.11
N ASP A 125 9.07 -3.02 14.99
CA ASP A 125 8.04 -3.87 15.56
C ASP A 125 8.71 -5.17 16.07
N PRO A 126 9.33 -5.14 17.28
CA PRO A 126 9.99 -6.31 17.84
C PRO A 126 9.04 -7.51 18.03
N ARG A 127 7.73 -7.26 18.13
CA ARG A 127 6.69 -8.29 18.28
C ARG A 127 6.28 -8.91 16.96
N HIS A 128 6.70 -8.34 15.82
CA HIS A 128 6.35 -8.78 14.47
C HIS A 128 4.83 -8.94 14.32
N GLU A 129 4.08 -7.90 14.70
CA GLU A 129 2.63 -8.01 14.78
C GLU A 129 1.99 -8.26 13.40
N ARG A 130 1.12 -9.27 13.37
CA ARG A 130 0.35 -9.63 12.18
C ARG A 130 -0.62 -8.53 11.75
N SER A 131 -1.17 -7.80 12.72
CA SER A 131 -2.26 -6.83 12.49
C SER A 131 -2.15 -5.59 13.40
N PRO A 132 -1.02 -4.86 13.40
CA PRO A 132 -0.68 -3.78 14.33
C PRO A 132 -1.57 -2.55 14.22
N LEU A 133 -2.40 -2.44 13.18
CA LEU A 133 -3.42 -1.38 13.10
C LEU A 133 -4.69 -1.74 13.89
N LEU A 134 -4.95 -2.99 14.26
CA LEU A 134 -6.18 -3.38 14.97
C LEU A 134 -6.31 -2.73 16.35
N ALA A 135 -5.22 -2.54 17.09
CA ALA A 135 -5.27 -1.89 18.40
C ALA A 135 -5.52 -0.36 18.27
N PRO A 136 -4.74 0.41 17.49
CA PRO A 136 -5.06 1.83 17.23
C PRO A 136 -6.45 2.07 16.62
N LEU A 137 -6.94 1.17 15.75
CA LEU A 137 -8.28 1.30 15.17
C LEU A 137 -9.41 1.03 16.18
N ALA A 138 -9.14 0.35 17.31
CA ALA A 138 -10.14 0.17 18.37
C ALA A 138 -10.56 1.51 19.00
N GLU A 139 -9.66 2.48 19.07
CA GLU A 139 -9.93 3.82 19.64
C GLU A 139 -10.82 4.69 18.74
N ALA A 140 -11.01 4.29 17.46
CA ALA A 140 -11.80 5.02 16.47
C ALA A 140 -13.14 4.35 16.11
N LEU A 141 -13.37 3.13 16.56
CA LEU A 141 -14.50 2.28 16.19
C LEU A 141 -15.39 1.99 17.40
N THR A 142 -16.65 1.63 17.14
CA THR A 142 -17.44 0.95 18.17
C THR A 142 -16.97 -0.49 18.31
N GLU A 143 -17.21 -1.09 19.49
CA GLU A 143 -16.93 -2.50 19.78
C GLU A 143 -17.44 -3.46 18.66
N GLU A 144 -18.63 -3.24 18.12
CA GLU A 144 -19.16 -4.10 17.04
C GLU A 144 -18.43 -3.90 15.70
N GLU A 145 -18.09 -2.67 15.35
CA GLU A 145 -17.29 -2.37 14.16
C GLU A 145 -15.86 -2.92 14.29
N HIS A 146 -15.28 -2.91 15.49
CA HIS A 146 -13.97 -3.48 15.77
C HIS A 146 -13.98 -5.01 15.70
N ARG A 147 -15.02 -5.66 16.23
CA ARG A 147 -15.25 -7.10 16.03
C ARG A 147 -15.43 -7.45 14.54
N GLN A 148 -16.19 -6.65 13.80
CA GLN A 148 -16.39 -6.85 12.37
C GLN A 148 -15.09 -6.66 11.57
N LEU A 149 -14.28 -5.64 11.91
CA LEU A 149 -12.95 -5.40 11.35
C LEU A 149 -12.02 -6.59 11.60
N THR A 150 -11.93 -7.02 12.86
CA THR A 150 -11.05 -8.12 13.30
C THR A 150 -11.41 -9.41 12.58
N ARG A 151 -12.70 -9.78 12.51
CA ARG A 151 -13.18 -10.94 11.73
C ARG A 151 -12.74 -10.87 10.26
N MET A 152 -12.93 -9.74 9.58
CA MET A 152 -12.54 -9.59 8.17
C MET A 152 -11.03 -9.73 7.95
N VAL A 153 -10.22 -9.26 8.92
CA VAL A 153 -8.77 -9.39 8.89
C VAL A 153 -8.35 -10.84 9.17
N ASP A 154 -8.95 -11.53 10.13
CA ASP A 154 -8.69 -12.95 10.42
C ASP A 154 -9.06 -13.87 9.23
N GLU A 155 -10.25 -13.69 8.63
CA GLU A 155 -10.67 -14.41 7.42
C GLU A 155 -9.66 -14.25 6.28
N TYR A 156 -9.15 -13.03 6.08
CA TYR A 156 -8.14 -12.74 5.07
C TYR A 156 -6.81 -13.42 5.37
N TRP A 157 -6.35 -13.39 6.63
CA TRP A 157 -5.11 -14.06 7.03
C TRP A 157 -5.20 -15.58 6.87
N SER A 158 -6.30 -16.20 7.26
CA SER A 158 -6.54 -17.64 7.03
C SER A 158 -6.51 -17.98 5.53
N ALA A 159 -7.24 -17.23 4.70
CA ALA A 159 -7.30 -17.49 3.25
C ALA A 159 -5.94 -17.27 2.56
N TRP A 160 -5.16 -16.26 2.96
CA TRP A 160 -3.83 -16.01 2.40
C TRP A 160 -2.82 -17.09 2.80
N ILE A 161 -2.78 -17.45 4.09
CA ILE A 161 -1.90 -18.51 4.60
C ILE A 161 -2.22 -19.84 3.91
N GLU A 162 -3.50 -20.20 3.77
CA GLU A 162 -3.91 -21.43 3.09
C GLU A 162 -3.50 -21.42 1.60
N SER A 163 -3.68 -20.29 0.91
CA SER A 163 -3.24 -20.14 -0.48
C SER A 163 -1.73 -20.34 -0.64
N GLU A 164 -0.92 -19.80 0.27
CA GLU A 164 0.54 -19.98 0.28
C GLU A 164 0.97 -21.39 0.68
N GLN A 165 0.22 -22.09 1.56
CA GLN A 165 0.47 -23.50 1.90
C GLN A 165 0.15 -24.45 0.74
N ARG A 166 -0.83 -24.10 -0.12
CA ARG A 166 -1.18 -24.86 -1.32
C ARG A 166 -0.14 -24.74 -2.44
N THR A 167 0.49 -23.57 -2.59
CA THR A 167 1.49 -23.30 -3.65
C THR A 167 2.94 -23.49 -3.20
N GLY A 168 3.21 -23.34 -1.90
CA GLY A 168 4.55 -23.36 -1.32
C GLY A 168 5.09 -24.76 -0.95
N ARG A 169 6.39 -24.80 -0.65
CA ARG A 169 7.04 -25.98 -0.06
C ARG A 169 6.89 -26.05 1.47
N GLN A 170 6.77 -24.89 2.13
CA GLN A 170 6.56 -24.81 3.58
C GLN A 170 5.06 -24.90 3.89
N ARG A 171 4.69 -25.85 4.74
CA ARG A 171 3.29 -26.08 5.15
C ARG A 171 2.97 -25.66 6.58
N ASP A 172 3.97 -25.29 7.38
CA ASP A 172 3.73 -24.76 8.72
C ASP A 172 3.06 -23.37 8.67
N VAL A 173 2.01 -23.19 9.47
CA VAL A 173 1.22 -21.96 9.58
C VAL A 173 2.07 -20.81 10.12
N ALA A 174 2.87 -21.05 11.17
CA ALA A 174 3.62 -19.99 11.84
C ALA A 174 4.71 -19.41 10.92
N THR A 175 5.51 -20.28 10.28
CA THR A 175 6.55 -19.89 9.31
C THR A 175 5.96 -19.16 8.10
N VAL A 176 4.79 -19.58 7.61
CA VAL A 176 4.11 -18.90 6.50
C VAL A 176 3.63 -17.51 6.95
N GLN A 177 3.01 -17.40 8.13
CA GLN A 177 2.58 -16.12 8.68
C GLN A 177 3.76 -15.15 8.89
N GLU A 178 4.86 -15.59 9.53
CA GLU A 178 6.05 -14.77 9.79
C GLU A 178 6.59 -14.15 8.49
N ARG A 179 6.77 -14.98 7.44
CA ARG A 179 7.19 -14.51 6.10
C ARG A 179 6.23 -13.48 5.51
N LEU A 180 4.92 -13.70 5.64
CA LEU A 180 3.92 -12.79 5.09
C LEU A 180 3.86 -11.46 5.85
N VAL A 181 4.04 -11.46 7.18
CA VAL A 181 4.13 -10.24 7.99
C VAL A 181 5.38 -9.45 7.64
N ALA A 182 6.53 -10.11 7.46
CA ALA A 182 7.74 -9.49 6.94
C ALA A 182 7.57 -8.94 5.50
N THR A 183 6.75 -9.60 4.67
CA THR A 183 6.43 -9.12 3.31
C THR A 183 5.60 -7.84 3.35
N LEU A 184 4.55 -7.77 4.19
CA LEU A 184 3.78 -6.53 4.39
C LEU A 184 4.65 -5.39 4.95
N PHE A 185 5.58 -5.68 5.87
CA PHE A 185 6.50 -4.66 6.37
C PHE A 185 7.47 -4.15 5.27
N GLN A 186 7.97 -5.03 4.40
CA GLN A 186 8.77 -4.61 3.23
C GLN A 186 7.97 -3.74 2.26
N GLU A 187 6.68 -4.03 2.05
CA GLU A 187 5.78 -3.21 1.25
C GLU A 187 5.52 -1.84 1.91
N ASP A 188 5.28 -1.80 3.24
CA ASP A 188 5.18 -0.55 4.01
C ASP A 188 6.46 0.30 3.92
N VAL A 189 7.64 -0.34 4.02
CA VAL A 189 8.96 0.30 3.88
C VAL A 189 9.16 0.85 2.46
N GLN A 190 8.77 0.12 1.41
CA GLN A 190 8.84 0.62 0.03
C GLN A 190 7.90 1.82 -0.17
N ARG A 191 6.65 1.74 0.32
CA ARG A 191 5.69 2.87 0.30
C ARG A 191 6.24 4.11 1.01
N ALA A 192 6.98 3.93 2.11
CA ALA A 192 7.63 5.02 2.83
C ALA A 192 8.86 5.58 2.08
N TYR A 193 9.77 4.73 1.58
CA TYR A 193 10.96 5.14 0.82
C TYR A 193 10.60 5.98 -0.41
N GLU A 194 9.61 5.53 -1.19
CA GLU A 194 9.09 6.24 -2.37
C GLU A 194 8.57 7.65 -2.03
N ARG A 195 8.00 7.82 -0.83
CA ARG A 195 7.46 9.10 -0.33
C ARG A 195 8.51 10.02 0.29
N THR A 196 9.54 9.49 0.95
CA THR A 196 10.47 10.31 1.76
C THR A 196 11.88 10.40 1.16
N LEU A 197 12.54 9.26 0.92
CA LEU A 197 13.95 9.21 0.54
C LEU A 197 14.17 9.30 -0.97
N ARG A 198 13.26 8.75 -1.78
CA ARG A 198 13.34 8.86 -3.25
C ARG A 198 13.35 10.30 -3.74
N PRO A 199 12.47 11.22 -3.29
CA PRO A 199 12.53 12.63 -3.72
C PRO A 199 13.80 13.38 -3.29
N ILE A 200 14.61 12.80 -2.40
CA ILE A 200 15.89 13.34 -1.94
C ILE A 200 17.02 12.79 -2.81
N ARG A 201 17.05 11.47 -3.04
CA ARG A 201 17.94 10.81 -4.02
C ARG A 201 17.80 11.45 -5.40
N ASP A 202 16.56 11.65 -5.87
CA ASP A 202 16.29 12.18 -7.21
C ASP A 202 16.65 13.69 -7.33
N ARG A 203 16.88 14.41 -6.21
CA ARG A 203 17.55 15.73 -6.21
C ARG A 203 19.07 15.59 -6.27
N LEU A 204 19.63 14.67 -5.49
CA LEU A 204 21.06 14.40 -5.41
C LEU A 204 21.63 13.98 -6.77
N GLU A 205 20.94 13.11 -7.50
CA GLU A 205 21.32 12.73 -8.87
C GLU A 205 21.25 13.91 -9.86
N ARG A 206 20.34 14.88 -9.68
CA ARG A 206 20.33 16.12 -10.48
C ARG A 206 21.54 17.01 -10.18
N VAL A 207 21.99 17.09 -8.92
CA VAL A 207 23.25 17.78 -8.57
C VAL A 207 24.42 17.07 -9.24
N TYR A 208 24.49 15.75 -9.17
CA TYR A 208 25.55 14.97 -9.80
C TYR A 208 25.58 15.12 -11.34
N ALA A 209 24.43 15.18 -11.99
CA ALA A 209 24.32 15.41 -13.43
C ALA A 209 24.71 16.84 -13.85
N ALA A 210 24.53 17.83 -12.96
CA ALA A 210 24.89 19.23 -13.24
C ALA A 210 26.38 19.54 -13.02
N VAL A 211 27.02 18.92 -12.02
CA VAL A 211 28.39 19.27 -11.60
C VAL A 211 29.45 18.22 -11.91
N GLU A 212 29.07 17.04 -12.42
CA GLU A 212 29.96 15.93 -12.78
C GLU A 212 31.08 15.65 -11.74
N PRO A 213 30.73 15.44 -10.45
CA PRO A 213 31.69 15.43 -9.35
C PRO A 213 32.63 14.21 -9.43
N THR A 214 33.86 14.36 -8.92
CA THR A 214 34.78 13.23 -8.74
C THR A 214 34.21 12.22 -7.73
N PRO A 215 34.70 10.97 -7.66
CA PRO A 215 34.22 9.98 -6.69
C PRO A 215 34.28 10.46 -5.23
N GLU A 216 35.31 11.24 -4.90
CA GLU A 216 35.57 11.80 -3.56
C GLU A 216 34.57 12.93 -3.25
N GLN A 217 34.37 13.85 -4.18
CA GLN A 217 33.36 14.91 -4.07
C GLN A 217 31.95 14.31 -3.99
N ARG A 218 31.67 13.26 -4.78
CA ARG A 218 30.41 12.52 -4.74
C ARG A 218 30.15 11.89 -3.37
N ALA A 219 31.19 11.38 -2.70
CA ALA A 219 31.09 10.91 -1.31
C ALA A 219 30.78 12.07 -0.35
N GLN A 220 31.58 13.14 -0.36
CA GLN A 220 31.37 14.31 0.51
C GLN A 220 29.96 14.93 0.37
N ILE A 221 29.46 15.06 -0.86
CA ILE A 221 28.11 15.57 -1.16
C ILE A 221 27.02 14.60 -0.69
N ARG A 222 27.25 13.28 -0.80
CA ARG A 222 26.34 12.26 -0.26
C ARG A 222 26.27 12.35 1.26
N ASP A 223 27.41 12.44 1.93
CA ASP A 223 27.50 12.44 3.40
C ASP A 223 26.89 13.74 3.97
N ALA A 224 27.15 14.89 3.36
CA ALA A 224 26.47 16.14 3.69
C ALA A 224 24.94 16.09 3.49
N MET A 225 24.46 15.34 2.49
CA MET A 225 23.02 15.06 2.34
C MET A 225 22.49 14.11 3.42
N LEU A 226 23.22 13.06 3.79
CA LEU A 226 22.81 12.12 4.85
C LEU A 226 22.69 12.83 6.20
N ASP A 227 23.67 13.67 6.55
CA ASP A 227 23.63 14.52 7.75
C ASP A 227 22.40 15.43 7.75
N TYR A 228 22.17 16.18 6.67
CA TYR A 228 21.00 17.06 6.53
C TYR A 228 19.67 16.31 6.66
N VAL A 229 19.57 15.06 6.17
CA VAL A 229 18.34 14.26 6.33
C VAL A 229 18.13 13.82 7.77
N LYS A 230 19.20 13.43 8.48
CA LYS A 230 19.17 13.11 9.92
C LYS A 230 18.79 14.35 10.74
N GLU A 231 19.47 15.48 10.52
CA GLU A 231 19.28 16.76 11.25
C GLU A 231 17.91 17.43 10.99
N SER A 232 17.35 17.29 9.79
CA SER A 232 16.08 17.93 9.44
C SER A 232 14.84 17.12 9.83
N ALA A 233 14.96 15.82 10.09
CA ALA A 233 13.84 14.92 10.39
C ALA A 233 12.63 15.10 9.42
N LEU A 234 12.92 15.25 8.12
CA LEU A 234 11.96 15.55 7.03
C LEU A 234 11.27 16.93 7.09
N ARG A 235 11.65 17.82 8.02
CA ARG A 235 11.09 19.18 8.20
C ARG A 235 12.19 20.26 8.14
N PRO A 236 12.95 20.39 7.04
CA PRO A 236 14.14 21.24 6.97
C PRO A 236 13.84 22.74 7.07
N THR A 237 14.57 23.45 7.93
CA THR A 237 14.50 24.92 8.03
C THR A 237 15.19 25.62 6.82
N PRO A 238 15.02 26.94 6.62
CA PRO A 238 15.80 27.68 5.62
C PRO A 238 17.32 27.64 5.89
N GLU A 239 17.71 27.71 7.15
CA GLU A 239 19.11 27.74 7.60
C GLU A 239 19.79 26.38 7.34
N GLN A 240 19.10 25.27 7.62
CA GLN A 240 19.57 23.92 7.28
C GLN A 240 19.78 23.74 5.77
N ARG A 241 18.91 24.32 4.94
CA ARG A 241 19.06 24.29 3.46
C ARG A 241 20.27 25.11 3.02
N GLN A 242 20.52 26.27 3.64
CA GLN A 242 21.68 27.10 3.35
C GLN A 242 23.00 26.43 3.81
N ALA A 243 22.98 25.76 4.97
CA ALA A 243 24.12 24.99 5.47
C ALA A 243 24.47 23.81 4.55
N LEU A 244 23.46 23.04 4.10
CA LEU A 244 23.62 21.99 3.10
C LEU A 244 24.21 22.55 1.79
N ALA A 245 23.61 23.60 1.23
CA ALA A 245 24.07 24.21 -0.01
C ALA A 245 25.53 24.69 0.09
N ARG A 246 25.93 25.22 1.26
CA ARG A 246 27.32 25.58 1.55
C ARG A 246 28.25 24.38 1.60
N ARG A 247 27.91 23.31 2.35
CA ARG A 247 28.72 22.08 2.42
C ARG A 247 28.92 21.44 1.03
N ILE A 248 27.89 21.49 0.17
CA ILE A 248 27.99 21.04 -1.23
C ILE A 248 28.95 21.93 -2.04
N TYR A 249 28.84 23.26 -1.92
CA TYR A 249 29.73 24.20 -2.63
C TYR A 249 31.20 24.08 -2.17
N GLU A 250 31.43 23.90 -0.88
CA GLU A 250 32.76 23.74 -0.28
C GLU A 250 33.44 22.44 -0.74
N ALA A 251 32.69 21.35 -0.88
CA ALA A 251 33.18 20.06 -1.40
C ALA A 251 33.59 20.10 -2.89
N LEU A 252 33.05 21.02 -3.69
CA LEU A 252 33.37 21.14 -5.11
C LEU A 252 34.63 21.96 -5.36
N ASP A 253 35.32 21.65 -6.47
CA ASP A 253 36.36 22.50 -7.05
C ASP A 253 35.77 23.66 -7.87
N GLU A 254 36.62 24.58 -8.32
CA GLU A 254 36.20 25.85 -8.92
C GLU A 254 35.47 25.70 -10.26
N ASP A 255 35.86 24.75 -11.13
CA ASP A 255 35.13 24.47 -12.38
C ASP A 255 33.71 23.98 -12.07
N ARG A 256 33.60 23.08 -11.09
CA ARG A 256 32.33 22.50 -10.67
C ARG A 256 31.43 23.47 -9.89
N ARG A 257 32.01 24.43 -9.16
CA ARG A 257 31.28 25.55 -8.54
C ARG A 257 30.65 26.45 -9.59
N VAL A 258 31.39 26.79 -10.66
CA VAL A 258 30.84 27.56 -11.79
C VAL A 258 29.69 26.81 -12.46
N ARG A 259 29.82 25.49 -12.68
CA ARG A 259 28.72 24.65 -13.20
C ARG A 259 27.49 24.63 -12.26
N LEU A 260 27.70 24.50 -10.95
CA LEU A 260 26.62 24.51 -9.96
C LEU A 260 25.84 25.84 -9.97
N LEU A 261 26.56 26.97 -10.02
CA LEU A 261 25.94 28.29 -10.09
C LEU A 261 25.20 28.50 -11.41
N ALA A 262 25.76 28.09 -12.55
CA ALA A 262 25.08 28.13 -13.83
C ALA A 262 23.79 27.29 -13.83
N ALA A 263 23.86 26.05 -13.32
CA ALA A 263 22.69 25.18 -13.21
C ALA A 263 21.60 25.76 -12.30
N ALA A 264 21.96 26.47 -11.23
CA ALA A 264 21.01 27.15 -10.35
C ALA A 264 20.36 28.38 -11.00
N LEU A 265 21.09 29.13 -11.83
CA LEU A 265 20.62 30.35 -12.51
C LEU A 265 19.75 30.07 -13.75
N PHE A 266 19.82 28.86 -14.33
CA PHE A 266 19.06 28.48 -15.52
C PHE A 266 17.94 27.44 -15.23
N GLN A 267 17.61 27.20 -13.96
CA GLN A 267 16.52 26.30 -13.53
C GLN A 267 15.51 26.98 -12.56
N SER A 268 15.53 28.32 -12.47
CA SER A 268 14.63 29.15 -11.65
C SER A 268 13.41 29.63 -12.44
#